data_AF-A0A1G0I021-F1
#
_entry.id   AF-A0A1G0I021-F1
#
_cell.length_a   1.000
_cell.length_b   1.000
_cell.length_c   1.000
_cell.angle_alpha   90.00
_cell.angle_beta   90.00
_cell.angle_gamma   90.00
#
_symmetry.space_group_name_H-M   'P 1'
#
loop_
_entity.id
_entity.type
_entity.pdbx_description
1 polymer ?
#
loop_
_entity_poly.entity_id
_entity_poly.type
_entity_poly.pdbx_seq_one_letter_code
_entity_poly.pdbx_strand_id
1 'polypeptide(L)'
;MSAKHDDLVNLIRLYLSEIGAVSVSVDTPGLLYTRDGRPAKFGTKGALDIAATFKGRAIWIDAKTGKDRLKPAQVKFAVAQERAGGIAFAAWSVDDVRARLAAEGLL
;
A
#
# COMPACT_ATOMS: atom_id res chain seq x y z
N MET A 1 -10.77 -7.28 7.71
CA MET A 1 -9.32 -7.55 7.66
C MET A 1 -9.01 -8.64 8.68
N SER A 2 -7.93 -9.39 8.49
CA SER A 2 -7.48 -10.43 9.41
C SER A 2 -6.40 -9.84 10.33
N ALA A 3 -6.33 -10.26 11.59
CA ALA A 3 -5.26 -9.84 12.51
C ALA A 3 -3.86 -10.00 11.87
N LYS A 4 -3.65 -11.09 11.11
CA LYS A 4 -2.39 -11.34 10.38
C LYS A 4 -2.07 -10.28 9.31
N HIS A 5 -3.08 -9.73 8.67
CA HIS A 5 -2.90 -8.67 7.66
C HIS A 5 -2.56 -7.36 8.35
N ASP A 6 -3.29 -7.00 9.41
CA ASP A 6 -3.05 -5.77 10.16
C ASP A 6 -1.66 -5.77 10.80
N ASP A 7 -1.24 -6.92 11.36
CA ASP A 7 0.12 -7.13 11.87
C ASP A 7 1.18 -6.91 10.79
N LEU A 8 0.98 -7.47 9.59
CA LEU A 8 1.92 -7.28 8.48
C LEU A 8 2.00 -5.83 8.03
N VAL A 9 0.87 -5.12 7.93
CA VAL A 9 0.84 -3.68 7.61
C VAL A 9 1.66 -2.89 8.64
N ASN A 10 1.48 -3.17 9.93
CA ASN A 10 2.21 -2.49 10.99
C ASN A 10 3.71 -2.80 10.96
N LEU A 11 4.10 -4.05 10.73
CA LEU A 11 5.51 -4.44 10.58
C LEU A 11 6.18 -3.74 9.39
N ILE A 12 5.49 -3.63 8.26
CA ILE A 12 6.00 -2.88 7.09
C ILE A 12 6.16 -1.40 7.44
N ARG A 13 5.19 -0.79 8.12
CA ARG A 13 5.27 0.63 8.53
C ARG A 13 6.42 0.89 9.51
N LEU A 14 6.64 -0.01 10.47
CA LEU A 14 7.77 0.06 11.38
C LEU A 14 9.09 0.02 10.61
N TYR A 15 9.27 -0.96 9.71
CA TYR A 15 10.46 -1.04 8.86
C TYR A 15 10.67 0.22 8.01
N LEU A 16 9.62 0.75 7.38
CA LEU A 16 9.69 2.00 6.62
C LEU A 16 10.15 3.17 7.50
N SER A 17 9.65 3.27 8.73
CA SER A 17 10.09 4.29 9.69
C SER A 17 11.57 4.12 10.07
N GLU A 18 12.04 2.90 10.29
CA GLU A 18 13.44 2.60 10.65
C GLU A 18 14.43 3.05 9.58
N ILE A 19 14.06 2.91 8.29
CA ILE A 19 14.90 3.35 7.18
C ILE A 19 14.75 4.86 6.88
N GLY A 20 13.94 5.59 7.64
CA GLY A 20 13.71 7.03 7.47
C GLY A 20 12.67 7.38 6.39
N ALA A 21 11.82 6.44 5.99
CA ALA A 21 10.67 6.74 5.15
C ALA A 21 9.49 7.25 6.00
N VAL A 22 8.65 8.09 5.39
CA VAL A 22 7.40 8.55 6.01
C VAL A 22 6.25 7.82 5.34
N SER A 23 5.49 7.04 6.11
CA SER A 23 4.28 6.36 5.63
C SER A 23 3.01 7.05 6.13
N VAL A 24 1.96 7.02 5.31
CA VAL A 24 0.61 7.47 5.66
C VAL A 24 -0.37 6.32 5.52
N SER A 25 -1.35 6.27 6.40
CA SER A 25 -2.43 5.30 6.29
C SER A 25 -3.26 5.58 5.04
N VAL A 26 -3.49 4.55 4.22
CA VAL A 26 -4.39 4.61 3.07
C VAL A 26 -5.63 3.80 3.42
N ASP A 27 -6.58 4.43 4.08
CA ASP A 27 -7.86 3.80 4.36
C ASP A 27 -8.70 3.78 3.08
N THR A 28 -8.99 2.59 2.55
CA THR A 28 -9.83 2.43 1.36
C THR A 28 -11.18 1.80 1.71
N PRO A 29 -12.31 2.31 1.16
CA PRO A 29 -12.70 3.71 1.08
C PRO A 29 -13.39 4.15 2.37
N GLY A 30 -13.19 5.40 2.77
CA GLY A 30 -14.03 6.00 3.80
C GLY A 30 -15.51 5.84 3.42
N LEU A 31 -16.32 5.56 4.43
CA LEU A 31 -17.75 5.33 4.28
C LEU A 31 -18.52 6.54 4.80
N LEU A 32 -19.29 7.17 3.92
CA LEU A 32 -20.28 8.18 4.30
C LEU A 32 -21.67 7.66 3.96
N TYR A 33 -22.68 8.18 4.64
CA TYR A 33 -24.07 7.96 4.27
C TYR A 33 -24.62 9.24 3.64
N THR A 34 -25.23 9.09 2.48
CA THR A 34 -26.01 10.16 1.84
C THR A 34 -27.24 10.51 2.67
N ARG A 35 -27.88 11.66 2.40
CA ARG A 35 -29.06 12.11 3.16
C ARG A 35 -30.24 11.12 3.09
N ASP A 36 -30.30 10.31 2.03
CA ASP A 36 -31.27 9.24 1.81
C ASP A 36 -30.76 7.85 2.28
N GLY A 37 -29.68 7.80 3.07
CA GLY A 37 -29.20 6.59 3.73
C GLY A 37 -28.41 5.62 2.86
N ARG A 38 -28.10 5.99 1.60
CA ARG A 38 -27.24 5.15 0.74
C ARG A 38 -25.77 5.32 1.12
N PRO A 39 -24.99 4.23 1.13
CA PRO A 39 -23.55 4.31 1.36
C PRO A 39 -22.84 4.96 0.16
N ALA A 40 -22.08 6.02 0.41
CA ALA A 40 -21.15 6.64 -0.51
C ALA A 40 -19.71 6.31 -0.08
N LYS A 41 -19.02 5.53 -0.91
CA LYS A 41 -17.61 5.17 -0.70
C LYS A 41 -16.74 6.25 -1.35
N PHE A 42 -15.86 6.88 -0.56
CA PHE A 42 -14.90 7.86 -1.06
C PHE A 42 -13.46 7.37 -0.86
N GLY A 43 -12.61 7.60 -1.85
CA GLY A 43 -11.25 7.05 -1.92
C GLY A 43 -10.98 6.38 -3.27
N THR A 44 -9.71 6.24 -3.63
CA THR A 44 -9.30 5.67 -4.91
C THR A 44 -9.46 4.15 -4.88
N LYS A 45 -10.47 3.63 -5.59
CA LYS A 45 -10.67 2.19 -5.73
C LYS A 45 -9.39 1.53 -6.28
N GLY A 46 -8.83 0.59 -5.52
CA GLY A 46 -7.60 -0.10 -5.89
C GLY A 46 -6.33 0.56 -5.40
N ALA A 47 -6.41 1.65 -4.61
CA ALA A 47 -5.26 2.07 -3.81
C ALA A 47 -4.77 0.91 -2.92
N LEU A 48 -3.47 0.93 -2.64
CA LEU A 48 -2.82 -0.11 -1.84
C LEU A 48 -2.82 0.29 -0.36
N ASP A 49 -2.62 -0.68 0.53
CA ASP A 49 -2.77 -0.51 1.99
C ASP A 49 -1.84 0.56 2.61
N ILE A 50 -0.68 0.77 1.98
CA ILE A 50 0.36 1.69 2.47
C ILE A 50 0.79 2.62 1.34
N ALA A 51 0.82 3.92 1.64
CA ALA A 51 1.55 4.92 0.85
C ALA A 51 2.70 5.46 1.69
N ALA A 52 3.86 5.61 1.08
CA ALA A 52 5.04 6.16 1.74
C ALA A 52 5.88 7.00 0.79
N THR A 53 6.73 7.84 1.35
CA THR A 53 7.78 8.57 0.63
C THR A 53 9.12 8.21 1.24
N PHE A 54 10.08 7.84 0.41
CA PHE A 54 11.45 7.55 0.82
C PHE A 54 12.44 8.08 -0.23
N LYS A 55 13.45 8.85 0.21
CA LYS A 55 14.46 9.47 -0.68
C LYS A 55 13.84 10.17 -1.91
N GLY A 56 12.70 10.84 -1.73
CA GLY A 56 11.98 11.55 -2.80
C GLY A 56 11.18 10.66 -3.75
N ARG A 57 11.10 9.35 -3.52
CA ARG A 57 10.29 8.42 -4.33
C ARG A 57 9.01 8.03 -3.59
N ALA A 58 7.90 8.03 -4.33
CA ALA A 58 6.63 7.50 -3.85
C ALA A 58 6.65 5.97 -3.88
N ILE A 59 6.24 5.35 -2.77
CA ILE A 59 6.18 3.90 -2.56
C ILE A 59 4.75 3.53 -2.19
N TRP A 60 4.19 2.54 -2.88
CA TRP A 60 2.86 2.00 -2.62
C TRP A 60 2.96 0.49 -2.39
N ILE A 61 2.44 0.01 -1.27
CA ILE A 61 2.58 -1.40 -0.88
C ILE A 61 1.21 -1.96 -0.52
N ASP A 62 0.88 -3.11 -1.09
CA ASP A 62 -0.29 -3.91 -0.72
C ASP A 62 0.18 -5.11 0.12
N ALA A 63 -0.23 -5.17 1.37
CA ALA A 63 0.10 -6.26 2.27
C ALA A 63 -0.79 -7.47 1.96
N LYS A 64 -0.18 -8.59 1.59
CA LYS A 64 -0.89 -9.84 1.25
C LYS A 64 -0.59 -10.92 2.27
N THR A 65 -1.62 -11.72 2.56
CA THR A 65 -1.49 -12.91 3.41
C THR A 65 -1.79 -14.17 2.60
N GLY A 66 -1.15 -15.29 2.94
CA GLY A 66 -1.39 -16.56 2.26
C GLY A 66 -1.03 -16.51 0.76
N LYS A 67 -1.95 -16.93 -0.11
CA LYS A 67 -1.75 -16.97 -1.57
C LYS A 67 -2.40 -15.80 -2.31
N ASP A 68 -2.84 -14.77 -1.58
CA ASP A 68 -3.55 -13.63 -2.16
C ASP A 68 -2.66 -12.88 -3.16
N ARG A 69 -3.28 -12.36 -4.23
CA ARG A 69 -2.64 -11.57 -5.29
C ARG A 69 -3.31 -10.21 -5.42
N LEU A 70 -2.65 -9.26 -6.09
CA LEU A 70 -3.26 -7.98 -6.43
C LEU A 70 -4.55 -8.21 -7.22
N LYS A 71 -5.63 -7.55 -6.79
CA LYS A 71 -6.90 -7.53 -7.52
C LYS A 71 -6.73 -6.69 -8.79
N PRO A 72 -7.55 -6.88 -9.84
CA PRO A 72 -7.42 -6.12 -11.08
C PRO A 72 -7.41 -4.59 -10.91
N ALA A 73 -8.16 -4.05 -9.95
CA ALA A 73 -8.13 -2.62 -9.63
C ALA A 73 -6.81 -2.17 -8.99
N GLN A 74 -6.22 -3.01 -8.13
CA GLN A 74 -4.92 -2.75 -7.51
C GLN A 74 -3.78 -2.83 -8.52
N VAL A 75 -3.86 -3.76 -9.49
CA VAL A 75 -2.92 -3.84 -10.61
C VAL A 75 -2.96 -2.55 -11.46
N LYS A 76 -4.17 -2.07 -11.80
CA LYS A 76 -4.32 -0.81 -12.55
C LYS A 76 -3.71 0.38 -11.81
N PHE A 77 -3.92 0.45 -10.50
CA PHE A 77 -3.33 1.48 -9.65
C PHE A 77 -1.80 1.39 -9.64
N ALA A 78 -1.25 0.19 -9.45
CA ALA A 78 0.19 -0.04 -9.42
C ALA A 78 0.86 0.38 -10.73
N VAL A 79 0.31 -0.04 -11.87
CA VAL A 79 0.80 0.35 -13.21
C VAL A 79 0.76 1.88 -13.39
N ALA A 80 -0.27 2.56 -12.89
CA ALA A 80 -0.35 4.01 -12.97
C ALA A 80 0.73 4.71 -12.13
N GLN A 81 1.01 4.21 -10.92
CA GLN A 81 2.08 4.73 -10.06
C GLN A 81 3.46 4.49 -10.66
N GLU A 82 3.72 3.30 -11.20
CA GLU A 82 4.99 2.97 -11.86
C GLU A 82 5.22 3.85 -13.09
N ARG A 83 4.18 4.08 -13.91
CA ARG A 83 4.26 5.03 -15.05
C ARG A 83 4.55 6.47 -14.63
N ALA A 84 4.13 6.87 -13.44
CA ALA A 84 4.41 8.19 -12.87
C ALA A 84 5.81 8.29 -12.20
N GLY A 85 6.60 7.21 -12.21
CA GLY A 85 7.91 7.15 -11.57
C GLY A 85 7.89 6.75 -10.10
N GLY A 86 6.74 6.38 -9.56
CA GLY A 86 6.62 5.73 -8.25
C GLY A 86 6.97 4.24 -8.30
N ILE A 87 6.90 3.58 -7.15
CA ILE A 87 7.06 2.13 -7.02
C ILE A 87 5.77 1.59 -6.41
N ALA A 88 5.19 0.53 -6.98
CA ALA A 88 3.95 -0.04 -6.46
C ALA A 88 3.92 -1.56 -6.58
N PHE A 89 3.75 -2.28 -5.47
CA PHE A 89 3.87 -3.74 -5.46
C PHE A 89 3.11 -4.39 -4.30
N ALA A 90 2.92 -5.70 -4.39
CA ALA A 90 2.43 -6.51 -3.27
C ALA A 90 3.61 -7.06 -2.47
N ALA A 91 3.45 -7.15 -1.15
CA ALA A 91 4.42 -7.73 -0.23
C ALA A 91 3.72 -8.72 0.72
N TRP A 92 4.37 -9.85 1.00
CA TRP A 92 3.91 -10.86 1.96
C TRP A 92 4.75 -10.85 3.24
N SER A 93 5.83 -10.09 3.24
CA SER A 93 6.78 -9.95 4.34
C SER A 93 7.50 -8.60 4.29
N VAL A 94 8.16 -8.23 5.40
CA VAL A 94 9.09 -7.09 5.42
C VAL A 94 10.27 -7.30 4.48
N ASP A 95 10.74 -8.54 4.32
CA ASP A 95 11.85 -8.86 3.43
C ASP A 95 11.52 -8.63 1.95
N ASP A 96 10.27 -8.83 1.53
CA ASP A 96 9.82 -8.47 0.18
C ASP A 96 9.96 -6.96 -0.07
N VAL A 97 9.61 -6.15 0.94
CA VAL A 97 9.74 -4.68 0.87
C VAL A 97 11.21 -4.30 0.80
N ARG A 98 12.05 -4.86 1.68
CA ARG A 98 13.50 -4.66 1.64
C ARG A 98 14.10 -5.04 0.29
N ALA A 99 13.79 -6.21 -0.23
CA ALA A 99 14.29 -6.70 -1.51
C ALA A 99 13.85 -5.80 -2.67
N ARG A 100 12.59 -5.35 -2.69
CA ARG A 100 12.11 -4.45 -3.74
C ARG A 100 12.79 -3.08 -3.66
N LEU A 101 12.96 -2.50 -2.47
CA LEU A 101 13.65 -1.21 -2.33
C LEU A 101 15.14 -1.29 -2.70
N ALA A 102 15.81 -2.40 -2.38
CA ALA A 102 17.18 -2.65 -2.81
C ALA A 102 17.30 -2.77 -4.34
N ALA A 103 16.37 -3.47 -4.99
CA ALA A 103 16.34 -3.59 -6.46
C ALA A 103 16.13 -2.23 -7.16
N GLU A 104 15.49 -1.28 -6.48
CA GLU A 104 15.25 0.08 -6.96
C GLU A 104 16.40 1.05 -6.59
N GLY A 105 17.48 0.56 -5.96
CA GLY A 105 18.63 1.36 -5.54
C GLY A 105 18.34 2.32 -4.38
N LEU A 106 17.30 2.04 -3.59
CA LEU A 106 16.88 2.89 -2.47
C LEU A 106 17.50 2.48 -1.14
N LEU A 107 18.07 1.28 -1.03
CA LEU A 107 18.78 0.77 0.14
C LEU A 107 20.27 0.59 -0.12
#